data_AF-A0A964V5Y3-F1
#
_entry.id   AF-A0A964V5Y3-F1
#
_cell.length_a   1.000
_cell.length_b   1.000
_cell.length_c   1.000
_cell.angle_alpha   90.00
_cell.angle_beta   90.00
_cell.angle_gamma   90.00
#
_symmetry.space_group_name_H-M   'P 1'
#
loop_
_entity.id
_entity.type
_entity.pdbx_description
1 polymer ?
#
loop_
_entity_poly.entity_id
_entity_poly.type
_entity_poly.pdbx_seq_one_letter_code
_entity_poly.pdbx_strand_id
1 'polypeptide(L)'
;MPAHPKPKIEATSTDLVAIDAKRILLRYGAPIAVLDKVSVAHRIEFAREIAKTVLPQREERLRELLVEGGYVDASANPKKRRRQAAP
;
A
#
# COMPACT_ATOMS: atom_id res chain seq x y z
N MET A 1 36.85 -22.49 18.16
CA MET A 1 35.90 -21.41 17.86
C MET A 1 36.21 -20.86 16.47
N PRO A 2 35.33 -21.04 15.48
CA PRO A 2 35.25 -20.06 14.40
C PRO A 2 33.84 -19.49 14.30
N ALA A 3 33.79 -18.16 14.24
CA ALA A 3 32.59 -17.36 14.20
C ALA A 3 31.73 -17.67 12.97
N HIS A 4 30.43 -17.90 13.19
CA HIS A 4 29.43 -17.86 12.15
C HIS A 4 29.40 -16.43 11.56
N PRO A 5 29.65 -16.22 10.25
CA PRO A 5 29.33 -14.94 9.64
C PRO A 5 27.81 -14.79 9.64
N LYS A 6 27.32 -13.71 10.26
CA LYS A 6 25.90 -13.37 10.30
C LYS A 6 25.32 -13.33 8.88
N PRO A 7 24.06 -13.77 8.66
CA PRO A 7 23.46 -13.74 7.34
C PRO A 7 23.48 -12.30 6.81
N LYS A 8 24.12 -12.14 5.65
CA LYS A 8 24.17 -10.87 4.93
C LYS A 8 22.77 -10.62 4.39
N ILE A 9 22.00 -9.81 5.11
CA ILE A 9 20.72 -9.30 4.59
C ILE A 9 21.11 -8.24 3.55
N GLU A 10 21.59 -8.67 2.39
CA GLU A 10 21.68 -7.82 1.20
C GLU A 10 20.25 -7.73 0.68
N ALA A 11 19.42 -6.90 1.34
CA ALA A 11 18.14 -6.51 0.80
C ALA A 11 18.44 -5.89 -0.57
N THR A 12 18.18 -6.66 -1.62
CA THR A 12 18.39 -6.19 -2.99
C THR A 12 17.54 -4.93 -3.20
N SER A 13 17.99 -4.03 -4.08
CA SER A 13 17.31 -2.73 -4.32
C SER A 13 15.79 -2.89 -4.58
N THR A 14 15.38 -4.02 -5.17
CA THR A 14 13.99 -4.40 -5.38
C THR A 14 13.19 -4.61 -4.09
N ASP A 15 13.78 -5.24 -3.07
CA ASP A 15 13.15 -5.44 -1.76
C ASP A 15 12.91 -4.12 -1.03
N LEU A 16 13.86 -3.19 -1.11
CA LEU A 16 13.71 -1.86 -0.52
C LEU A 16 12.59 -1.06 -1.19
N VAL A 17 12.48 -1.13 -2.52
CA VAL A 17 11.41 -0.47 -3.28
C VAL A 17 10.04 -1.06 -2.93
N ALA A 18 9.94 -2.38 -2.73
CA ALA A 18 8.70 -3.03 -2.31
C ALA A 18 8.26 -2.60 -0.90
N ILE A 19 9.22 -2.51 0.03
CA ILE A 19 8.98 -2.04 1.41
C ILE A 19 8.54 -0.57 1.40
N ASP A 20 9.23 0.28 0.63
CA ASP A 20 8.92 1.71 0.54
C ASP A 20 7.55 1.93 -0.12
N ALA A 21 7.24 1.19 -1.18
CA ALA A 21 5.93 1.21 -1.82
C ALA A 21 4.82 0.86 -0.83
N LYS A 22 4.94 -0.26 -0.10
CA LYS A 22 3.96 -0.65 0.92
C LYS A 22 3.80 0.44 1.99
N ARG A 23 4.90 1.06 2.42
CA ARG A 23 4.92 2.12 3.43
C ARG A 23 4.28 3.42 2.94
N ILE A 24 4.53 3.82 1.69
CA ILE A 24 3.88 4.97 1.03
C ILE A 24 2.37 4.76 1.01
N LEU A 25 1.92 3.61 0.51
CA LEU A 25 0.49 3.32 0.40
C LEU A 25 -0.19 3.33 1.77
N LEU A 26 0.46 2.76 2.78
CA LEU A 26 -0.01 2.80 4.17
C LEU A 26 -0.11 4.21 4.74
N ARG A 27 0.89 5.06 4.47
CA ARG A 27 0.91 6.45 4.95
C ARG A 27 -0.25 7.26 4.40
N TYR A 28 -0.66 6.99 3.18
CA TYR A 28 -1.76 7.67 2.50
C TYR A 28 -3.12 6.98 2.69
N GLY A 29 -3.21 5.98 3.57
CA GLY A 29 -4.49 5.42 4.02
C GLY A 29 -4.99 4.19 3.25
N ALA A 30 -4.14 3.52 2.46
CA ALA A 30 -4.51 2.23 1.87
C ALA A 30 -4.68 1.18 2.99
N PRO A 31 -5.80 0.45 3.05
CA PRO A 31 -5.99 -0.58 4.05
C PRO A 31 -4.98 -1.72 3.87
N ILE A 32 -4.38 -2.20 4.96
CA ILE A 32 -3.47 -3.37 4.92
C ILE A 32 -4.13 -4.57 4.26
N ALA A 33 -5.42 -4.82 4.53
CA ALA A 33 -6.17 -5.94 3.97
C ALA A 33 -6.30 -5.88 2.44
N VAL A 34 -6.25 -4.66 1.87
CA VAL A 34 -6.27 -4.42 0.43
C VAL A 34 -4.86 -4.63 -0.11
N LEU A 35 -3.87 -4.01 0.52
CA LEU A 35 -2.47 -4.17 0.13
C LEU A 35 -2.04 -5.62 0.10
N ASP A 36 -2.49 -6.44 1.04
CA ASP A 36 -2.15 -7.88 1.09
C ASP A 36 -2.58 -8.63 -0.17
N LYS A 37 -3.71 -8.25 -0.77
CA LYS A 37 -4.21 -8.79 -2.04
C LYS A 37 -3.51 -8.22 -3.27
N VAL A 38 -2.91 -7.03 -3.15
CA VAL A 38 -2.17 -6.38 -4.24
C VAL A 38 -0.78 -7.00 -4.33
N SER A 39 -0.39 -7.46 -5.52
CA SER A 39 0.94 -8.00 -5.77
C SER A 39 2.03 -6.92 -5.63
N VAL A 40 3.27 -7.35 -5.39
CA VAL A 40 4.40 -6.42 -5.19
C VAL A 40 4.59 -5.48 -6.39
N ALA A 41 4.44 -5.99 -7.61
CA ALA A 41 4.53 -5.18 -8.83
C ALA A 41 3.52 -4.02 -8.83
N HIS A 42 2.25 -4.30 -8.57
CA HIS A 42 1.19 -3.28 -8.51
C HIS A 42 1.41 -2.29 -7.36
N ARG A 43 1.88 -2.75 -6.18
CA ARG A 43 2.22 -1.83 -5.07
C ARG A 43 3.27 -0.81 -5.50
N ILE A 44 4.29 -1.26 -6.22
CA ILE A 44 5.37 -0.40 -6.72
C ILE A 44 4.84 0.59 -7.76
N GLU A 45 3.98 0.14 -8.67
CA GLU A 45 3.34 1.03 -9.66
C GLU A 45 2.50 2.10 -8.99
N PHE A 46 1.61 1.73 -8.07
CA PHE A 46 0.79 2.67 -7.32
C PHE A 46 1.66 3.67 -6.53
N ALA A 47 2.70 3.19 -5.85
CA ALA A 47 3.61 4.06 -5.12
C ALA A 47 4.35 5.05 -6.03
N ARG A 48 4.75 4.62 -7.23
CA ARG A 48 5.39 5.49 -8.23
C ARG A 48 4.44 6.56 -8.74
N GLU A 49 3.19 6.20 -9.04
CA GLU A 49 2.17 7.17 -9.46
C GLU A 49 1.86 8.19 -8.37
N ILE A 50 1.70 7.72 -7.13
CA ILE A 50 1.48 8.57 -5.96
C ILE A 50 2.69 9.48 -5.71
N ALA A 51 3.92 8.97 -5.86
CA ALA A 51 5.13 9.77 -5.74
C ALA A 51 5.20 10.89 -6.79
N LYS A 52 4.74 10.63 -8.02
CA LYS A 52 4.62 11.64 -9.09
C LYS A 52 3.46 12.63 -8.87
N THR A 53 2.46 12.24 -8.08
CA THR A 53 1.30 13.07 -7.76
C THR A 53 1.63 14.07 -6.64
N VAL A 54 1.00 15.25 -6.68
CA VAL A 54 1.16 16.30 -5.65
C VAL A 54 0.64 15.83 -4.29
N LEU A 55 1.34 16.19 -3.20
CA LEU A 55 1.03 15.76 -1.83
C LEU A 55 -0.46 15.78 -1.45
N PRO A 56 -1.23 16.86 -1.72
CA PRO A 56 -2.63 16.91 -1.30
C PRO A 56 -3.55 15.94 -2.06
N GLN A 57 -3.17 15.52 -3.28
CA GLN A 57 -4.00 14.65 -4.12
C GLN A 57 -3.61 13.18 -4.02
N ARG A 58 -2.53 12.85 -3.29
CA ARG A 58 -2.01 11.48 -3.16
C ARG A 58 -3.00 10.49 -2.57
N GLU A 59 -3.76 10.90 -1.54
CA GLU A 59 -4.78 10.04 -0.93
C GLU A 59 -5.93 9.76 -1.90
N GLU A 60 -6.38 10.79 -2.61
CA GLU A 60 -7.47 10.68 -3.58
C GLU A 60 -7.05 9.80 -4.77
N ARG A 61 -5.86 10.06 -5.33
CA ARG A 61 -5.30 9.26 -6.42
C ARG A 61 -5.05 7.81 -6.02
N LEU A 62 -4.55 7.56 -4.81
CA LEU A 62 -4.41 6.21 -4.29
C LEU A 62 -5.75 5.47 -4.28
N ARG A 63 -6.82 6.14 -3.81
CA ARG A 63 -8.15 5.53 -3.82
C ARG A 63 -8.63 5.23 -5.23
N GLU A 64 -8.48 6.17 -6.16
CA GLU A 64 -8.86 5.95 -7.56
C GLU A 64 -8.12 4.75 -8.15
N LEU A 65 -6.81 4.66 -7.97
CA LEU A 65 -6.00 3.53 -8.46
C LEU A 65 -6.41 2.19 -7.85
N LEU A 66 -6.75 2.18 -6.56
CA LEU A 66 -7.21 0.96 -5.92
C LEU A 66 -8.64 0.57 -6.35
N VAL A 67 -9.49 1.55 -6.70
CA VAL A 67 -10.84 1.32 -7.24
C VAL A 67 -10.75 0.81 -8.68
N GLU A 68 -9.93 1.45 -9.51
CA GLU A 68 -9.66 1.05 -10.89
C GLU A 68 -9.05 -0.35 -10.97
N GLY A 69 -8.13 -0.67 -10.05
CA GLY A 69 -7.58 -2.01 -9.89
C GLY A 69 -8.53 -3.05 -9.29
N GLY A 70 -9.77 -2.67 -8.93
CA GLY A 70 -10.77 -3.57 -8.34
C GLY A 70 -10.44 -4.06 -6.93
N TYR A 71 -9.49 -3.41 -6.24
CA TYR A 71 -9.02 -3.82 -4.91
C TYR A 71 -9.86 -3.23 -3.77
N VAL A 72 -10.47 -2.07 -4.00
CA VAL A 72 -11.53 -1.51 -3.14
C VAL A 72 -12.73 -1.14 -3.97
N ASP A 73 -13.91 -1.44 -3.44
CA ASP A 73 -15.14 -0.85 -3.93
C ASP A 73 -15.16 0.65 -3.55
N ALA A 74 -15.68 1.52 -4.41
CA ALA A 74 -15.81 2.95 -4.11
C ALA A 74 -16.61 3.24 -2.80
N SER A 75 -17.33 2.23 -2.29
CA SER A 75 -18.06 2.23 -1.01
C SER A 75 -17.21 1.86 0.22
N ALA A 76 -15.96 1.39 0.05
CA ALA A 76 -15.11 0.86 1.13
C ALA A 76 -14.47 1.93 2.04
N ASN A 77 -15.15 3.06 2.27
CA ASN A 77 -14.80 3.96 3.36
C ASN A 77 -15.48 3.46 4.66
N PRO A 78 -14.77 2.77 5.58
CA PRO A 78 -15.36 2.27 6.81
C PRO A 78 -15.86 3.39 7.74
N LYS A 79 -15.52 4.67 7.49
CA LYS A 79 -16.03 5.79 8.29
C LYS A 79 -17.53 6.06 8.14
N LYS A 80 -18.22 5.52 7.13
CA LYS A 80 -19.66 5.78 6.91
C LYS A 80 -20.61 4.63 7.24
N ARG A 81 -20.10 3.42 7.51
CA ARG A 81 -20.94 2.21 7.58
C ARG A 81 -21.21 1.67 8.99
N ARG A 82 -20.84 2.42 10.04
CA ARG A 82 -21.06 2.02 11.45
C ARG A 82 -22.21 2.81 12.11
N ARG A 83 -23.27 3.11 11.37
CA ARG A 83 -24.49 3.78 11.88
C ARG A 83 -25.82 3.13 11.50
N GLN A 84 -25.82 1.98 10.81
CA GLN A 84 -27.07 1.34 10.42
C GLN A 84 -27.02 -0.16 10.72
N ALA A 85 -27.34 -0.50 11.97
CA ALA A 85 -27.85 -1.81 12.38
C ALA A 85 -28.51 -1.66 13.76
N ALA A 86 -29.76 -1.20 13.76
CA ALA A 86 -30.79 -1.43 14.78
C ALA A 86 -32.11 -1.45 13.97
N PRO A 87 -32.96 -2.46 14.17
CA PRO A 87 -33.83 -2.52 15.35
C PRO A 87 -33.68 -3.78 16.20
#